data_AF-A0A399F080-F1
#
_entry.id   AF-A0A399F080-F1
#
_cell.length_a   1.000
_cell.length_b   1.000
_cell.length_c   1.000
_cell.angle_alpha   90.00
_cell.angle_beta   90.00
_cell.angle_gamma   90.00
#
_symmetry.space_group_name_H-M   'P 1'
#
loop_
_entity.id
_entity.type
_entity.pdbx_description
1 polymer ?
#
loop_
_entity_poly.entity_id
_entity_poly.type
_entity_poly.pdbx_seq_one_letter_code
_entity_poly.pdbx_strand_id
1 'polypeptide(L)'
;MRLLSVLLFAGIGLAQAPATPTLSEAEVSRLVASARSEVLLEMALFDDRPVAEGYRVAVVERGARGYILTRADTVESGPSYTPWASLLPNTGARLLAFTRGDYLVVDRRVAVIREERMGLPVYRLEESPAKVAALVRQFVEAFAVARPYRIDGLVERRVARWR
;
A
#
# COMPACT_ATOMS: atom_id res chain seq x y z
N MET A 1 37.69 -40.06 -44.74
CA MET A 1 36.54 -40.41 -43.88
C MET A 1 36.93 -40.23 -42.41
N ARG A 2 36.43 -39.18 -41.74
CA ARG A 2 36.17 -39.13 -40.29
C ARG A 2 35.64 -37.74 -39.87
N LEU A 3 34.40 -37.77 -39.38
CA LEU A 3 33.81 -36.97 -38.30
C LEU A 3 33.57 -35.46 -38.52
N LEU A 4 32.36 -35.17 -39.03
CA LEU A 4 31.62 -33.93 -38.75
C LEU A 4 31.39 -33.80 -37.24
N SER A 5 31.82 -32.70 -36.65
CA SER A 5 31.37 -32.26 -35.32
C SER A 5 30.30 -31.18 -35.52
N VAL A 6 29.04 -31.56 -35.32
CA VAL A 6 27.91 -30.61 -35.30
C VAL A 6 27.81 -30.06 -33.89
N LEU A 7 28.24 -28.81 -33.70
CA LEU A 7 27.99 -28.03 -32.49
C LEU A 7 26.54 -27.55 -32.51
N LEU A 8 25.67 -28.21 -31.73
CA LEU A 8 24.36 -27.68 -31.37
C LEU A 8 24.55 -26.48 -30.43
N PHE A 9 24.39 -25.27 -30.96
CA PHE A 9 24.10 -24.09 -30.15
C PHE A 9 22.64 -24.16 -29.69
N ALA A 10 22.41 -24.67 -28.47
CA ALA A 10 21.14 -24.50 -27.79
C ALA A 10 20.99 -23.02 -27.41
N GLY A 11 20.12 -22.31 -28.13
CA GLY A 11 19.75 -20.94 -27.82
C GLY A 11 19.10 -20.86 -26.45
N ILE A 12 19.77 -20.20 -25.50
CA ILE A 12 19.19 -19.81 -24.22
C ILE A 12 18.24 -18.65 -24.52
N GLY A 13 16.97 -18.97 -24.75
CA GLY A 13 15.91 -17.97 -24.78
C GLY A 13 15.74 -17.39 -23.38
N LEU A 14 16.25 -16.18 -23.17
CA LEU A 14 15.89 -15.35 -22.02
C LEU A 14 14.39 -15.05 -22.13
N ALA A 15 13.56 -15.84 -21.46
CA ALA A 15 12.15 -15.51 -21.28
C ALA A 15 12.07 -14.18 -20.52
N GLN A 16 11.72 -13.11 -21.22
CA GLN A 16 11.40 -11.84 -20.58
C GLN A 16 10.19 -12.08 -19.67
N ALA A 17 10.37 -11.95 -18.36
CA ALA A 17 9.26 -11.96 -17.42
C ALA A 17 8.26 -10.87 -17.86
N PRO A 18 6.94 -11.17 -17.88
CA PRO A 18 5.95 -10.17 -18.28
C PRO A 18 6.10 -8.93 -17.40
N ALA A 19 6.27 -7.77 -18.05
CA ALA A 19 6.34 -6.50 -17.35
C ALA A 19 5.06 -6.32 -16.55
N THR A 20 5.18 -6.20 -15.23
CA THR A 20 3.99 -6.00 -14.39
C THR A 20 3.42 -4.61 -14.67
N PRO A 21 2.11 -4.46 -14.92
CA PRO A 21 1.55 -3.16 -15.27
C PRO A 21 1.84 -2.11 -14.20
N THR A 22 2.35 -0.97 -14.65
CA THR A 22 2.63 0.20 -13.80
C THR A 22 1.48 1.20 -13.95
N LEU A 23 1.02 1.78 -12.84
CA LEU A 23 -0.07 2.75 -12.82
C LEU A 23 0.47 4.18 -12.73
N SER A 24 -0.22 5.11 -13.36
CA SER A 24 -0.09 6.55 -13.10
C SER A 24 -0.77 6.94 -11.77
N GLU A 25 -0.42 8.09 -11.21
CA GLU A 25 -1.08 8.64 -10.00
C GLU A 25 -2.60 8.73 -10.16
N ALA A 26 -3.08 9.16 -11.32
CA ALA A 26 -4.50 9.28 -11.62
C ALA A 26 -5.21 7.92 -11.71
N GLU A 27 -4.51 6.86 -12.14
CA GLU A 27 -5.05 5.51 -12.12
C GLU A 27 -5.09 4.95 -10.70
N VAL A 28 -4.08 5.21 -9.88
CA VAL A 28 -4.08 4.83 -8.45
C VAL A 28 -5.25 5.48 -7.73
N SER A 29 -5.39 6.81 -7.81
CA SER A 29 -6.47 7.54 -7.14
C SER A 29 -7.85 7.01 -7.55
N ARG A 30 -8.08 6.81 -8.86
CA ARG A 30 -9.34 6.24 -9.38
C ARG A 30 -9.58 4.80 -8.91
N LEU A 31 -8.54 3.98 -8.87
CA LEU A 31 -8.64 2.59 -8.44
C LEU A 31 -9.03 2.51 -6.96
N VAL A 32 -8.37 3.27 -6.09
CA VAL A 32 -8.71 3.30 -4.66
C VAL A 32 -10.12 3.85 -4.45
N ALA A 33 -10.48 4.95 -5.13
CA ALA A 33 -11.82 5.54 -5.08
C ALA A 33 -12.94 4.59 -5.55
N SER A 34 -12.59 3.54 -6.31
CA SER A 34 -13.54 2.54 -6.79
C SER A 34 -13.98 1.54 -5.73
N ALA A 35 -13.31 1.48 -4.57
CA ALA A 35 -13.63 0.53 -3.50
C ALA A 35 -15.11 0.62 -3.09
N ARG A 36 -15.70 -0.54 -2.80
CA ARG A 36 -17.10 -0.66 -2.34
C ARG A 36 -17.23 -1.34 -0.99
N SER A 37 -16.25 -2.14 -0.60
CA SER A 37 -16.27 -2.90 0.64
C SER A 37 -15.20 -2.41 1.61
N GLU A 38 -13.94 -2.36 1.17
CA GLU A 38 -12.83 -1.94 2.04
C GLU A 38 -11.56 -1.58 1.28
N VAL A 39 -10.74 -0.76 1.94
CA VAL A 39 -9.37 -0.45 1.56
C VAL A 39 -8.45 -0.83 2.72
N LEU A 40 -7.51 -1.73 2.48
CA LEU A 40 -6.45 -2.10 3.42
C LEU A 40 -5.18 -1.38 2.99
N LEU A 41 -4.59 -0.54 3.85
CA LEU A 41 -3.41 0.27 3.54
C LEU A 41 -2.30 -0.01 4.53
N GLU A 42 -1.16 -0.54 4.09
CA GLU A 42 0.05 -0.68 4.89
C GLU A 42 1.16 0.15 4.24
N MET A 43 1.64 1.20 4.94
CA MET A 43 2.69 2.07 4.42
C MET A 43 3.63 2.53 5.54
N ALA A 44 4.94 2.50 5.26
CA ALA A 44 5.97 2.96 6.19
C ALA A 44 5.70 4.40 6.62
N LEU A 45 5.39 5.26 5.66
CA LEU A 45 4.89 6.61 5.83
C LEU A 45 3.73 6.79 4.84
N PHE A 46 2.54 7.09 5.36
CA PHE A 46 1.39 7.39 4.50
C PHE A 46 1.45 8.86 4.05
N ASP A 47 2.30 9.15 3.05
CA ASP A 47 2.53 10.49 2.46
C ASP A 47 2.09 10.60 0.99
N ASP A 48 1.38 9.59 0.51
CA ASP A 48 1.05 9.44 -0.89
C ASP A 48 -0.28 10.11 -1.23
N ARG A 49 -0.22 11.24 -1.94
CA ARG A 49 -1.39 12.06 -2.29
C ARG A 49 -2.43 11.30 -3.12
N PRO A 50 -2.11 10.65 -4.26
CA PRO A 50 -3.13 9.94 -5.02
C PRO A 50 -3.80 8.82 -4.21
N VAL A 51 -3.06 8.13 -3.33
CA VAL A 51 -3.66 7.17 -2.41
C VAL A 51 -4.60 7.85 -1.41
N ALA A 52 -4.18 8.96 -0.79
CA ALA A 52 -4.98 9.69 0.19
C ALA A 52 -6.29 10.24 -0.40
N GLU A 53 -6.26 10.80 -1.61
CA GLU A 53 -7.44 11.29 -2.31
C GLU A 53 -8.42 10.16 -2.63
N GLY A 54 -7.93 9.06 -3.21
CA GLY A 54 -8.75 7.90 -3.52
C GLY A 54 -9.34 7.24 -2.27
N TYR A 55 -8.55 7.15 -1.20
CA TYR A 55 -8.99 6.63 0.10
C TYR A 55 -10.15 7.46 0.68
N ARG A 56 -10.06 8.79 0.62
CA ARG A 56 -11.14 9.69 1.05
C ARG A 56 -12.43 9.41 0.30
N VAL A 57 -12.37 9.31 -1.03
CA VAL A 57 -13.56 9.04 -1.86
C VAL A 57 -14.17 7.69 -1.52
N ALA A 58 -13.34 6.65 -1.43
CA ALA A 58 -13.78 5.30 -1.05
C ALA A 58 -14.52 5.29 0.30
N VAL A 59 -13.94 5.94 1.31
CA VAL A 59 -14.46 5.88 2.67
C VAL A 59 -15.65 6.82 2.86
N VAL A 60 -15.52 8.08 2.44
CA VAL A 60 -16.52 9.13 2.71
C VAL A 60 -17.69 9.06 1.74
N GLU A 61 -17.41 8.92 0.45
CA GLU A 61 -18.45 9.04 -0.59
C GLU A 61 -19.05 7.68 -0.96
N ARG A 62 -18.28 6.59 -0.80
CA ARG A 62 -18.72 5.23 -1.15
C ARG A 62 -19.02 4.36 0.06
N GLY A 63 -18.72 4.82 1.27
CA GLY A 63 -19.00 4.09 2.51
C GLY A 63 -18.17 2.82 2.72
N ALA A 64 -17.05 2.67 1.98
CA ALA A 64 -16.14 1.55 2.20
C ALA A 64 -15.47 1.65 3.58
N ARG A 65 -15.08 0.51 4.15
CA ARG A 65 -14.30 0.49 5.40
C ARG A 65 -12.84 0.78 5.12
N GLY A 66 -12.26 1.69 5.88
CA GLY A 66 -10.86 2.05 5.76
C GLY A 66 -10.01 1.40 6.86
N TYR A 67 -8.91 0.76 6.50
CA TYR A 67 -7.96 0.22 7.48
C TYR A 67 -6.54 0.67 7.17
N ILE A 68 -5.87 1.26 8.15
CA ILE A 68 -4.52 1.83 7.99
C ILE A 68 -3.57 1.14 8.96
N LEU A 69 -2.46 0.66 8.43
CA LEU A 69 -1.25 0.29 9.16
C LEU A 69 -0.11 1.18 8.74
N THR A 70 0.48 1.88 9.71
CA THR A 70 1.66 2.70 9.45
C THR A 70 2.65 2.63 10.59
N ARG A 71 3.87 3.11 10.39
CA ARG A 71 4.89 3.04 11.43
C ARG A 71 4.66 4.10 12.51
N ALA A 72 4.91 3.72 13.75
CA ALA A 72 4.74 4.61 14.90
C ALA A 72 5.69 5.81 14.89
N ASP A 73 6.86 5.70 14.27
CA ASP A 73 7.89 6.74 14.22
C ASP A 73 7.67 7.78 13.09
N THR A 74 6.85 7.44 12.09
CA THR A 74 6.58 8.32 10.93
C THR A 74 5.17 8.92 10.94
N VAL A 75 4.24 8.32 11.70
CA VAL A 75 2.80 8.66 11.68
C VAL A 75 2.49 10.14 11.95
N GLU A 76 3.32 10.81 12.75
CA GLU A 76 3.16 12.23 13.13
C GLU A 76 4.10 13.18 12.38
N SER A 77 4.80 12.67 11.36
CA SER A 77 5.61 13.51 10.48
C SER A 77 4.74 14.49 9.69
N GLY A 78 5.29 15.65 9.34
CA GLY A 78 4.60 16.68 8.56
C GLY A 78 3.87 16.18 7.30
N PRO A 79 4.45 15.28 6.48
CA PRO A 79 3.79 14.78 5.27
C PRO A 79 2.77 13.66 5.50
N SER A 80 2.62 13.14 6.74
CA SER A 80 1.72 12.02 7.00
C SER A 80 0.24 12.41 6.88
N TYR A 81 -0.49 11.70 6.02
CA TYR A 81 -1.94 11.77 5.91
C TYR A 81 -2.67 10.97 7.00
N THR A 82 -1.95 10.14 7.79
CA THR A 82 -2.59 9.27 8.79
C THR A 82 -3.42 10.03 9.83
N PRO A 83 -2.96 11.15 10.44
CA PRO A 83 -3.76 11.90 11.40
C PRO A 83 -5.11 12.32 10.82
N TRP A 84 -5.10 12.88 9.60
CA TRP A 84 -6.33 13.28 8.92
C TRP A 84 -7.19 12.07 8.51
N ALA A 85 -6.60 11.04 7.90
CA ALA A 85 -7.34 9.88 7.42
C ALA A 85 -8.02 9.11 8.56
N SER A 86 -7.40 9.09 9.75
CA SER A 86 -7.94 8.45 10.96
C SER A 86 -9.22 9.09 11.49
N LEU A 87 -9.52 10.34 11.08
CA LEU A 87 -10.75 11.05 11.44
C LEU A 87 -11.90 10.75 10.48
N LEU A 88 -11.64 10.09 9.35
CA LEU A 88 -12.69 9.74 8.39
C LEU A 88 -13.63 8.67 8.98
N PRO A 89 -14.93 8.69 8.62
CA PRO A 89 -15.89 7.70 9.10
C PRO A 89 -15.45 6.29 8.69
N ASN A 90 -15.77 5.25 9.46
CA ASN A 90 -15.44 3.85 9.12
C ASN A 90 -13.93 3.56 8.94
N THR A 91 -13.04 4.42 9.44
CA THR A 91 -11.60 4.21 9.41
C THR A 91 -11.06 3.63 10.73
N GLY A 92 -10.28 2.56 10.64
CA GLY A 92 -9.46 2.05 11.72
C GLY A 92 -7.97 2.22 11.42
N ALA A 93 -7.28 3.08 12.17
CA ALA A 93 -5.83 3.26 12.06
C ALA A 93 -5.08 2.57 13.20
N ARG A 94 -3.98 1.88 12.88
CA ARG A 94 -3.12 1.18 13.82
C ARG A 94 -1.64 1.37 13.47
N LEU A 95 -0.80 1.20 14.48
CA LEU A 95 0.62 1.48 14.44
C LEU A 95 1.44 0.20 14.54
N LEU A 96 2.46 0.11 13.69
CA LEU A 96 3.48 -0.93 13.67
C LEU A 96 4.85 -0.35 14.08
N ALA A 97 5.74 -1.23 14.54
CA ALA A 97 7.16 -0.89 14.68
C ALA A 97 7.86 -0.83 13.31
N PHE A 98 7.51 -1.78 12.43
CA PHE A 98 8.04 -1.91 11.08
C PHE A 98 6.91 -2.35 10.14
N THR A 99 6.91 -1.82 8.92
CA THR A 99 6.04 -2.29 7.83
C THR A 99 6.79 -3.30 6.97
N ARG A 100 6.04 -4.17 6.32
CA ARG A 100 6.59 -5.19 5.40
C ARG A 100 6.69 -4.68 3.96
N GLY A 101 6.07 -3.56 3.67
CA GLY A 101 6.14 -2.85 2.40
C GLY A 101 5.13 -1.70 2.38
N ASP A 102 5.14 -0.96 1.27
CA ASP A 102 4.16 0.06 0.98
C ASP A 102 3.18 -0.50 -0.06
N TYR A 103 1.97 -0.83 0.39
CA TYR A 103 0.94 -1.35 -0.49
C TYR A 103 -0.45 -1.03 0.04
N LEU A 104 -1.42 -1.16 -0.85
CA LEU A 104 -2.82 -1.16 -0.49
C LEU A 104 -3.57 -2.24 -1.25
N VAL A 105 -4.67 -2.72 -0.67
CA VAL A 105 -5.57 -3.69 -1.26
C VAL A 105 -6.97 -3.10 -1.36
N VAL A 106 -7.56 -3.14 -2.55
CA VAL A 106 -8.94 -2.69 -2.81
C VAL A 106 -9.85 -3.90 -2.88
N ASP A 107 -10.87 -3.94 -2.04
CA ASP A 107 -11.93 -4.95 -2.01
C ASP A 107 -11.43 -6.41 -1.96
N ARG A 108 -10.21 -6.63 -1.46
CA ARG A 108 -9.50 -7.93 -1.48
C ARG A 108 -9.32 -8.55 -2.87
N ARG A 109 -9.42 -7.74 -3.93
CA ARG A 109 -9.39 -8.20 -5.33
C ARG A 109 -8.12 -7.83 -6.05
N VAL A 110 -7.64 -6.62 -5.81
CA VAL A 110 -6.43 -6.08 -6.44
C VAL A 110 -5.59 -5.35 -5.42
N ALA A 111 -4.28 -5.37 -5.62
CA ALA A 111 -3.35 -4.62 -4.79
C ALA A 111 -2.54 -3.63 -5.64
N VAL A 112 -2.24 -2.48 -5.05
CA VAL A 112 -1.25 -1.54 -5.58
C VAL A 112 -0.04 -1.60 -4.66
N ILE A 113 1.13 -1.87 -5.23
CA ILE A 113 2.40 -1.92 -4.51
C ILE A 113 3.18 -0.68 -4.92
N ARG A 114 3.52 0.15 -3.94
CA ARG A 114 4.32 1.36 -4.13
C ARG A 114 5.78 0.98 -3.91
N GLU A 115 6.57 1.20 -4.93
CA GLU A 115 8.03 1.06 -4.91
C GLU A 115 8.64 2.45 -5.11
N GLU A 116 9.88 2.65 -4.66
CA GLU A 116 10.64 3.86 -4.98
C GLU A 116 11.68 3.52 -6.05
N ARG A 117 11.71 4.31 -7.13
CA ARG A 117 12.74 4.20 -8.16
C ARG A 117 13.30 5.58 -8.44
N MET A 118 14.61 5.75 -8.21
CA MET A 118 15.30 7.04 -8.39
C MET A 118 14.65 8.20 -7.60
N GLY A 119 14.14 7.92 -6.39
CA GLY A 119 13.47 8.92 -5.55
C GLY A 119 12.02 9.23 -5.95
N LEU A 120 11.46 8.52 -6.94
CA LEU A 120 10.09 8.72 -7.40
C LEU A 120 9.22 7.49 -7.09
N PRO A 121 7.94 7.69 -6.71
CA PRO A 121 7.02 6.57 -6.48
C PRO A 121 6.67 5.90 -7.81
N VAL A 122 6.69 4.58 -7.82
CA VAL A 122 6.27 3.72 -8.92
C VAL A 122 5.22 2.76 -8.40
N TYR A 123 4.07 2.71 -9.06
CA TYR A 123 2.93 1.93 -8.61
C TYR A 123 2.77 0.69 -9.47
N ARG A 124 2.93 -0.48 -8.88
CA ARG A 124 2.73 -1.76 -9.55
C ARG A 124 1.36 -2.31 -9.21
N LEU A 125 0.57 -2.65 -10.23
CA LEU A 125 -0.70 -3.34 -10.05
C LEU A 125 -0.45 -4.85 -9.89
N GLU A 126 -1.11 -5.46 -8.90
CA GLU A 126 -1.10 -6.89 -8.66
C GLU A 126 -2.54 -7.43 -8.66
N GLU A 127 -2.84 -8.30 -9.63
CA GLU A 127 -4.16 -8.88 -9.84
C GLU A 127 -4.18 -10.39 -9.60
N SER A 128 -3.03 -11.01 -9.31
CA SER A 128 -2.98 -12.44 -9.01
C SER A 128 -3.75 -12.74 -7.72
N PRO A 129 -4.83 -13.54 -7.76
CA PRO A 129 -5.65 -13.80 -6.57
C PRO A 129 -4.86 -14.40 -5.42
N ALA A 130 -3.87 -15.26 -5.73
CA ALA A 130 -3.03 -15.90 -4.73
C ALA A 130 -2.14 -14.88 -3.98
N LYS A 131 -1.55 -13.92 -4.71
CA LYS A 131 -0.70 -12.88 -4.12
C LYS A 131 -1.52 -11.85 -3.37
N VAL A 132 -2.65 -11.42 -3.92
CA VAL A 132 -3.58 -10.50 -3.22
C VAL A 132 -4.07 -11.14 -1.92
N ALA A 133 -4.46 -12.42 -1.94
CA ALA A 133 -4.86 -13.12 -0.72
C ALA A 133 -3.73 -13.23 0.31
N ALA A 134 -2.47 -13.38 -0.13
CA ALA A 134 -1.31 -13.36 0.76
C ALA A 134 -1.12 -11.99 1.44
N LEU A 135 -1.22 -10.90 0.68
CA LEU A 135 -1.17 -9.54 1.21
C LEU A 135 -2.31 -9.27 2.20
N VAL A 136 -3.53 -9.70 1.88
CA VAL A 136 -4.68 -9.56 2.79
C VAL A 136 -4.46 -10.30 4.10
N ARG A 137 -3.99 -11.56 4.06
CA ARG A 137 -3.69 -12.33 5.28
C ARG A 137 -2.64 -11.62 6.14
N GLN A 138 -1.54 -11.23 5.51
CA GLN A 138 -0.47 -10.49 6.17
C GLN A 138 -0.99 -9.21 6.83
N PHE A 139 -1.79 -8.43 6.11
CA PHE A 139 -2.42 -7.23 6.64
C PHE A 139 -3.29 -7.52 7.85
N VAL A 140 -4.21 -8.49 7.75
CA VAL A 140 -5.16 -8.82 8.82
C VAL A 140 -4.45 -9.31 10.07
N GLU A 141 -3.45 -10.18 9.93
CA GLU A 141 -2.63 -10.68 11.03
C GLU A 141 -1.88 -9.54 11.74
N ALA A 142 -1.26 -8.65 10.97
CA ALA A 142 -0.58 -7.48 11.49
C ALA A 142 -1.56 -6.52 12.18
N PHE A 143 -2.72 -6.29 11.56
CA PHE A 143 -3.73 -5.38 12.07
C PHE A 143 -4.27 -5.86 13.41
N ALA A 144 -4.53 -7.15 13.58
CA ALA A 144 -5.07 -7.73 14.80
C ALA A 144 -4.21 -7.41 16.04
N VAL A 145 -2.88 -7.43 15.91
CA VAL A 145 -1.93 -7.22 17.01
C VAL A 145 -1.35 -5.80 17.08
N ALA A 146 -1.54 -4.98 16.05
CA ALA A 146 -1.02 -3.61 16.01
C ALA A 146 -1.68 -2.69 17.04
N ARG A 147 -0.91 -1.71 17.55
CA ARG A 147 -1.38 -0.75 18.56
C ARG A 147 -2.40 0.21 17.92
N PRO A 148 -3.59 0.43 18.51
CA PRO A 148 -4.52 1.45 18.02
C PRO A 148 -3.89 2.84 17.95
N TYR A 149 -4.10 3.54 16.83
CA TYR A 149 -3.76 4.96 16.73
C TYR A 149 -4.92 5.80 17.28
N ARG A 150 -4.59 6.82 18.07
CA ARG A 150 -5.54 7.81 18.59
C ARG A 150 -4.94 9.20 18.44
N ILE A 151 -5.68 10.08 17.79
CA ILE A 151 -5.24 11.46 17.54
C ILE A 151 -5.21 12.30 18.83
N ASP A 152 -6.01 11.96 19.83
CA ASP A 152 -6.07 12.70 21.10
C ASP A 152 -4.70 12.77 21.79
N GLY A 153 -3.93 11.67 21.73
CA GLY A 153 -2.57 11.65 22.26
C GLY A 153 -1.60 12.59 21.54
N LEU A 154 -1.81 12.87 20.24
CA LEU A 154 -1.04 13.87 19.51
C LEU A 154 -1.40 15.29 19.98
N VAL A 155 -2.69 15.56 20.19
CA VAL A 155 -3.17 16.87 20.67
C VAL A 155 -2.61 17.15 22.06
N GLU A 156 -2.70 16.20 22.99
CA GLU A 156 -2.16 16.32 24.35
C GLU A 156 -0.65 16.58 24.35
N ARG A 157 0.13 15.81 23.57
CA ARG A 157 1.59 15.99 23.48
C ARG A 157 1.97 17.34 22.87
N ARG A 158 1.24 17.82 21.87
CA ARG A 158 1.47 19.15 21.31
C ARG A 158 1.18 20.22 22.36
N VAL A 159 0.03 20.16 23.03
CA VAL A 159 -0.33 21.13 24.08
C VAL A 159 0.72 21.15 25.20
N ALA A 160 1.20 19.99 25.65
CA ALA A 160 2.24 19.90 26.68
C ALA A 160 3.60 20.48 26.26
N ARG A 161 3.93 20.50 24.95
CA ARG A 161 5.17 21.08 24.43
C ARG A 161 5.17 22.61 24.42
N TRP A 162 3.98 23.22 24.38
CA TRP A 162 3.80 24.68 24.34
C TRP A 162 3.42 25.26 25.71
N ARG A 163 3.44 24.43 26.77
CA ARG A 163 3.35 24.84 28.17
C ARG A 163 4.73 24.81 28.79
#